data_AF-A0A671PG16-F1
#
_entry.id   AF-A0A671PG16-F1
#
_cell.length_a   1.000
_cell.length_b   1.000
_cell.length_c   1.000
_cell.angle_alpha   90.00
_cell.angle_beta   90.00
_cell.angle_gamma   90.00
#
_symmetry.space_group_name_H-M   'P 1'
#
loop_
_entity.id
_entity.type
_entity.pdbx_description
1 polymer ?
#
loop_
_entity_poly.entity_id
_entity_poly.type
_entity_poly.pdbx_seq_one_letter_code
_entity_poly.pdbx_strand_id
1 'polypeptide(L)'
;MADDPQRNFRSAYYEKVGFRGVEEKKSLEILLKDNPLDVEKLSTFSQRFPLPSMYRIHVWKVLLGILPPHSDSHALVSRYRLEQFEDVSGALTAMRFIHASTPATELYLRMYQLESRQLPRRSELRPPVRSGEDDEDENFLAIGRAMEEIVDDPVDCYWLIRCFINQFKLKFGDSIPHLPKSLEHFLSQEDAALLAHLKTSGALHSLPYCLWFRRCFAGCLPESSLQRVWDKVISGSCKILVFVAVEILLSYKIMLMGTSDPDGVYNFLSNLPQENTDAIVTKAIDLWHKHCGTPMHSV
;
A
#
# COMPACT_ATOMS: atom_id res chain seq x y z
N MET A 1 -24.86 -34.42 11.06
CA MET A 1 -24.02 -33.45 10.32
C MET A 1 -24.86 -32.97 9.15
N ALA A 2 -25.58 -31.88 9.34
CA ALA A 2 -26.45 -31.30 8.32
C ALA A 2 -25.72 -30.08 7.76
N ASP A 3 -25.37 -30.14 6.47
CA ASP A 3 -25.00 -28.96 5.68
C ASP A 3 -26.17 -27.98 5.69
N ASP A 4 -25.92 -26.76 6.14
CA ASP A 4 -26.91 -25.68 6.14
C ASP A 4 -26.99 -25.04 4.73
N PRO A 5 -28.12 -25.16 4.00
CA PRO A 5 -28.30 -24.59 2.67
C PRO A 5 -28.55 -23.07 2.66
N GLN A 6 -28.57 -22.41 3.83
CA GLN A 6 -28.81 -20.96 3.92
C GLN A 6 -27.59 -20.08 3.60
N ARG A 7 -26.45 -20.67 3.24
CA ARG A 7 -25.26 -19.91 2.82
C ARG A 7 -25.54 -19.20 1.49
N ASN A 8 -25.88 -17.91 1.59
CA ASN A 8 -25.75 -16.87 0.57
C ASN A 8 -26.82 -16.71 -0.53
N PHE A 9 -28.10 -17.01 -0.27
CA PHE A 9 -29.17 -16.51 -1.17
C PHE A 9 -29.20 -14.97 -1.23
N ARG A 10 -28.92 -14.28 -0.11
CA ARG A 10 -28.93 -12.81 -0.01
C ARG A 10 -27.71 -12.19 -0.68
N SER A 11 -26.52 -12.75 -0.48
CA SER A 11 -25.27 -12.29 -1.11
C SER A 11 -25.33 -12.46 -2.63
N ALA A 12 -25.82 -13.61 -3.12
CA ALA A 12 -26.02 -13.82 -4.55
C ALA A 12 -27.06 -12.86 -5.16
N TYR A 13 -28.13 -12.52 -4.41
CA TYR A 13 -29.10 -11.52 -4.82
C TYR A 13 -28.47 -10.12 -4.90
N TYR A 14 -27.76 -9.69 -3.85
CA TYR A 14 -27.07 -8.40 -3.81
C TYR A 14 -25.99 -8.27 -4.90
N GLU A 15 -25.25 -9.34 -5.16
CA GLU A 15 -24.29 -9.40 -6.25
C GLU A 15 -24.96 -9.24 -7.63
N LYS A 16 -26.13 -9.85 -7.81
CA LYS A 16 -26.92 -9.79 -9.05
C LYS A 16 -27.64 -8.44 -9.26
N VAL A 17 -27.96 -7.73 -8.18
CA VAL A 17 -28.59 -6.40 -8.23
C VAL A 17 -27.60 -5.23 -8.09
N GLY A 18 -26.29 -5.50 -8.10
CA GLY A 18 -25.23 -4.47 -8.10
C GLY A 18 -24.82 -3.93 -6.72
N PHE A 19 -25.35 -4.49 -5.63
CA PHE A 19 -24.99 -4.15 -4.25
C PHE A 19 -23.88 -5.06 -3.70
N ARG A 20 -22.72 -5.07 -4.33
CA ARG A 20 -21.54 -5.77 -3.77
C ARG A 20 -21.09 -5.08 -2.47
N GLY A 21 -20.67 -5.82 -1.44
CA GLY A 21 -20.05 -5.23 -0.24
C GLY A 21 -20.98 -4.99 0.96
N VAL A 22 -22.30 -5.22 0.85
CA VAL A 22 -23.25 -4.87 1.93
C VAL A 22 -23.09 -5.78 3.16
N GLU A 23 -22.83 -7.07 2.94
CA GLU A 23 -22.62 -8.04 4.02
C GLU A 23 -21.23 -7.86 4.63
N GLU A 24 -20.23 -7.52 3.81
CA GLU A 24 -18.87 -7.20 4.23
C GLU A 24 -18.84 -5.95 5.10
N LYS A 25 -19.52 -4.88 4.69
CA LYS A 25 -19.64 -3.65 5.48
C LYS A 25 -20.26 -3.92 6.85
N LYS A 26 -21.38 -4.65 6.90
CA LYS A 26 -22.03 -5.02 8.17
C LYS A 26 -21.12 -5.88 9.05
N SER A 27 -20.37 -6.80 8.45
CA SER A 27 -19.41 -7.64 9.18
C SER A 27 -18.30 -6.79 9.80
N LEU A 28 -17.76 -5.81 9.06
CA LEU A 28 -16.79 -4.86 9.60
C LEU A 28 -17.39 -4.00 10.71
N GLU A 29 -18.62 -3.50 10.55
CA GLU A 29 -19.32 -2.73 11.58
C GLU A 29 -19.54 -3.52 12.88
N ILE A 30 -19.65 -4.85 12.81
CA ILE A 30 -19.70 -5.72 13.99
C ILE A 30 -18.33 -5.74 14.67
N LEU A 31 -17.25 -5.97 13.92
CA LEU A 31 -15.88 -5.96 14.46
C LEU A 31 -15.51 -4.62 15.10
N LEU A 32 -15.97 -3.50 14.53
CA LEU A 32 -15.70 -2.16 15.03
C LEU A 32 -16.49 -1.78 16.30
N LYS A 33 -17.45 -2.62 16.73
CA LYS A 33 -18.18 -2.42 17.99
C LYS A 33 -17.49 -3.07 19.18
N ASP A 34 -16.52 -3.95 18.95
CA ASP A 34 -15.77 -4.60 20.02
C ASP A 34 -14.87 -3.58 20.75
N ASN A 35 -14.73 -3.73 22.06
CA ASN A 35 -13.81 -2.94 22.88
C ASN A 35 -13.16 -3.85 23.93
N PRO A 36 -11.87 -4.20 23.80
CA PRO A 36 -10.94 -3.78 22.75
C PRO A 36 -11.28 -4.34 21.36
N LEU A 37 -10.90 -3.61 20.32
CA LEU A 37 -10.97 -4.06 18.92
C LEU A 37 -10.08 -5.29 18.70
N ASP A 38 -10.61 -6.29 18.01
CA ASP A 38 -9.85 -7.48 17.62
C ASP A 38 -8.99 -7.18 16.37
N VAL A 39 -7.73 -6.81 16.61
CA VAL A 39 -6.76 -6.45 15.56
C VAL A 39 -6.50 -7.61 14.59
N GLU A 40 -6.53 -8.85 15.07
CA GLU A 40 -6.30 -10.03 14.24
C GLU A 40 -7.47 -10.28 13.30
N LYS A 41 -8.71 -10.14 13.79
CA LYS A 41 -9.90 -10.20 12.93
C LYS A 41 -9.96 -9.04 11.95
N LEU A 42 -9.63 -7.81 12.35
CA LEU A 42 -9.56 -6.65 11.45
C LEU A 42 -8.51 -6.86 10.35
N SER A 43 -7.36 -7.43 10.71
CA SER A 43 -6.31 -7.81 9.76
C SER A 43 -6.82 -8.85 8.77
N THR A 44 -7.41 -9.94 9.27
CA THR A 44 -7.97 -11.02 8.45
C THR A 44 -9.08 -10.52 7.52
N PHE A 45 -9.98 -9.66 8.01
CA PHE A 45 -11.00 -9.00 7.21
C PHE A 45 -10.37 -8.19 6.09
N SER A 46 -9.38 -7.34 6.42
CA SER A 46 -8.68 -6.48 5.46
C SER A 46 -7.88 -7.27 4.44
N GLN A 47 -7.37 -8.46 4.77
CA GLN A 47 -6.71 -9.36 3.83
C GLN A 47 -7.72 -9.97 2.84
N ARG A 48 -8.93 -10.29 3.31
CA ARG A 48 -9.96 -10.95 2.49
C ARG A 48 -10.78 -9.98 1.63
N PHE A 49 -11.20 -8.85 2.19
CA PHE A 49 -12.14 -7.92 1.57
C PHE A 49 -11.52 -6.53 1.41
N PRO A 50 -11.94 -5.73 0.42
CA PRO A 50 -11.58 -4.31 0.37
C PRO A 50 -12.28 -3.55 1.50
N LEU A 51 -11.61 -2.55 2.08
CA LEU A 51 -12.22 -1.74 3.13
C LEU A 51 -13.28 -0.79 2.58
N PRO A 52 -14.44 -0.61 3.23
CA PRO A 52 -15.35 0.49 2.93
C PRO A 52 -14.65 1.83 3.17
N SER A 53 -14.77 2.79 2.24
CA SER A 53 -14.00 4.05 2.27
C SER A 53 -14.13 4.81 3.59
N MET A 54 -15.35 4.89 4.14
CA MET A 54 -15.61 5.59 5.42
C MET A 54 -14.90 4.98 6.65
N TYR A 55 -14.48 3.71 6.59
CA TYR A 55 -13.78 3.04 7.69
C TYR A 55 -12.29 2.81 7.42
N ARG A 56 -11.82 3.03 6.19
CA ARG A 56 -10.45 2.73 5.77
C ARG A 56 -9.41 3.38 6.69
N ILE A 57 -9.49 4.70 6.87
CA ILE A 57 -8.53 5.46 7.68
C ILE A 57 -8.54 4.99 9.13
N HIS A 58 -9.72 4.76 9.71
CA HIS A 58 -9.84 4.27 11.08
C HIS A 58 -9.19 2.88 11.25
N VAL A 59 -9.50 1.94 10.34
CA VAL A 59 -8.92 0.59 10.37
C VAL A 59 -7.42 0.63 10.15
N TRP A 60 -6.92 1.43 9.20
CA TRP A 60 -5.48 1.59 8.99
C TRP A 60 -4.78 2.13 10.24
N LYS A 61 -5.35 3.13 10.92
CA LYS A 61 -4.80 3.66 12.17
C LYS A 61 -4.69 2.61 13.27
N VAL A 62 -5.68 1.73 13.39
CA VAL A 62 -5.65 0.62 14.36
C VAL A 62 -4.61 -0.44 13.96
N LEU A 63 -4.61 -0.87 12.70
CA LEU A 63 -3.68 -1.91 12.20
C LEU A 63 -2.21 -1.47 12.22
N LEU A 64 -1.94 -0.18 12.02
CA LEU A 64 -0.59 0.41 12.10
C LEU A 64 -0.19 0.80 13.52
N GLY A 65 -1.06 0.62 14.52
CA GLY A 65 -0.79 0.94 15.92
C GLY A 65 -0.70 2.45 16.21
N ILE A 66 -1.29 3.28 15.34
CA ILE A 66 -1.43 4.73 15.58
C ILE A 66 -2.49 4.94 16.68
N LEU A 67 -3.61 4.21 16.58
CA LEU A 67 -4.63 4.12 17.61
C LEU A 67 -4.56 2.76 18.31
N PRO A 68 -4.78 2.70 19.63
CA PRO A 68 -4.80 1.44 20.36
C PRO A 68 -6.09 0.65 20.05
N PRO A 69 -6.14 -0.65 20.39
CA PRO A 69 -7.37 -1.44 20.27
C PRO A 69 -8.54 -0.92 21.14
N HIS A 70 -8.25 -0.26 22.25
CA HIS A 70 -9.27 0.27 23.16
C HIS A 70 -9.85 1.59 22.63
N SER A 71 -11.08 1.55 22.13
CA SER A 71 -11.73 2.69 21.46
C SER A 71 -11.92 3.90 22.37
N ASP A 72 -12.14 3.67 23.66
CA ASP A 72 -12.28 4.74 24.68
C ASP A 72 -11.03 5.63 24.79
N SER A 73 -9.86 5.09 24.41
CA SER A 73 -8.58 5.84 24.46
C SER A 73 -8.28 6.60 23.16
N HIS A 74 -9.08 6.44 22.11
CA HIS A 74 -8.78 7.01 20.79
C HIS A 74 -8.73 8.53 20.81
N ALA A 75 -9.66 9.19 21.50
CA ALA A 75 -9.68 10.66 21.60
C ALA A 75 -8.42 11.19 22.29
N LEU A 76 -8.00 10.54 23.39
CA LEU A 76 -6.81 10.91 24.14
C LEU A 76 -5.53 10.71 23.30
N VAL A 77 -5.39 9.55 22.66
CA VAL A 77 -4.23 9.23 21.83
C VAL A 77 -4.17 10.16 20.63
N SER A 78 -5.29 10.44 19.98
CA SER A 78 -5.35 11.39 18.85
C SER A 78 -4.87 12.78 19.25
N ARG A 79 -5.21 13.24 20.47
CA ARG A 79 -4.70 14.50 21.01
C ARG A 79 -3.18 14.49 21.15
N TYR A 80 -2.59 13.43 21.70
CA TYR A 80 -1.12 13.31 21.79
C TYR A 80 -0.45 13.27 20.41
N ARG A 81 -1.10 12.66 19.41
CA ARG A 81 -0.61 12.61 18.02
C ARG A 81 -0.63 13.99 17.35
N LEU A 82 -1.65 14.79 17.65
CA LEU A 82 -1.75 16.19 17.23
C LEU A 82 -0.68 17.05 17.91
N GLU A 83 -0.56 16.99 19.23
CA GLU A 83 0.44 17.76 20.00
C GLU A 83 1.86 17.46 19.49
N GLN A 84 2.20 16.18 19.29
CA GLN A 84 3.49 15.79 18.72
C GLN A 84 3.70 16.31 17.28
N PHE A 85 2.66 16.29 16.46
CA PHE A 85 2.73 16.82 15.10
C PHE A 85 3.05 18.34 15.12
N GLU A 86 2.34 19.10 15.96
CA GLU A 86 2.51 20.54 16.12
C GLU A 86 3.90 20.89 16.68
N ASP A 87 4.38 20.14 17.68
CA ASP A 87 5.70 20.35 18.28
C ASP A 87 6.84 20.18 17.27
N VAL A 88 6.80 19.09 16.49
CA VAL A 88 7.84 18.78 15.50
C VAL A 88 7.79 19.78 14.34
N SER A 89 6.59 20.13 13.86
CA SER A 89 6.41 21.17 12.83
C SER A 89 6.89 22.55 13.31
N GLY A 90 6.57 22.92 14.55
CA GLY A 90 7.04 24.14 15.20
C GLY A 90 8.56 24.19 15.31
N ALA A 91 9.20 23.09 15.72
CA ALA A 91 10.64 22.97 15.78
C ALA A 91 11.31 23.16 14.41
N LEU A 92 10.78 22.51 13.37
CA LEU A 92 11.29 22.65 12.00
C LEU A 92 11.13 24.08 11.46
N THR A 93 10.04 24.75 11.79
CA THR A 93 9.81 26.17 11.45
C THR A 93 10.83 27.06 12.15
N ALA A 94 11.05 26.87 13.46
CA ALA A 94 12.04 27.63 14.23
C ALA A 94 13.47 27.41 13.71
N MET A 95 13.79 26.18 13.29
CA MET A 95 15.07 25.82 12.66
C MET A 95 15.17 26.26 11.19
N ARG A 96 14.09 26.80 10.62
CA ARG A 96 13.97 27.28 9.23
C ARG A 96 14.18 26.18 8.18
N PHE A 97 13.82 24.93 8.51
CA PHE A 97 13.78 23.83 7.53
C PHE A 97 12.53 23.90 6.64
N ILE A 98 11.46 24.48 7.16
CA ILE A 98 10.18 24.65 6.47
C ILE A 98 9.73 26.12 6.55
N HIS A 99 8.86 26.50 5.64
CA HIS A 99 8.26 27.84 5.54
C HIS A 99 6.82 27.72 5.01
N ALA A 100 6.07 28.82 5.00
CA ALA A 100 4.63 28.80 4.67
C ALA A 100 4.29 28.24 3.27
N SER A 101 5.22 28.27 2.31
CA SER A 101 5.04 27.70 0.97
C SER A 101 5.65 26.30 0.80
N THR A 102 6.15 25.67 1.87
CA THR A 102 6.65 24.30 1.81
C THR A 102 5.48 23.34 1.56
N PRO A 103 5.53 22.47 0.53
CA PRO A 103 4.50 21.45 0.31
C PRO A 103 4.34 20.53 1.51
N ALA A 104 3.11 20.05 1.77
CA ALA A 104 2.83 19.21 2.94
C ALA A 104 3.66 17.92 2.95
N THR A 105 3.85 17.28 1.79
CA THR A 105 4.70 16.08 1.66
C THR A 105 6.16 16.33 2.02
N GLU A 106 6.71 17.51 1.71
CA GLU A 106 8.05 17.88 2.15
C GLU A 106 8.11 18.15 3.65
N LEU A 107 7.09 18.81 4.22
CA LEU A 107 6.94 18.94 5.67
C LEU A 107 6.99 17.56 6.34
N TYR A 108 6.18 16.61 5.87
CA TYR A 108 6.13 15.25 6.42
C TYR A 108 7.48 14.53 6.34
N LEU A 109 8.22 14.69 5.24
CA LEU A 109 9.57 14.16 5.11
C LEU A 109 10.50 14.74 6.18
N ARG A 110 10.51 16.07 6.36
CA ARG A 110 11.35 16.73 7.38
C ARG A 110 10.97 16.31 8.80
N MET A 111 9.68 16.16 9.08
CA MET A 111 9.20 15.64 10.36
C MET A 111 9.70 14.22 10.59
N TYR A 112 9.57 13.34 9.60
CA TYR A 112 10.06 11.96 9.68
C TYR A 112 11.59 11.91 9.92
N GLN A 113 12.37 12.70 9.17
CA GLN A 113 13.82 12.77 9.31
C GLN A 113 14.25 13.31 10.69
N LEU A 114 13.55 14.30 11.24
CA LEU A 114 13.83 14.83 12.58
C LEU A 114 13.56 13.76 13.65
N GLU A 115 12.41 13.10 13.59
CA GLU A 115 12.06 12.06 14.55
C GLU A 115 12.95 10.80 14.45
N SER A 116 13.39 10.45 13.24
CA SER A 116 14.32 9.34 13.01
C SER A 116 15.79 9.69 13.30
N ARG A 117 16.06 10.94 13.69
CA ARG A 117 17.42 11.50 13.92
C ARG A 117 18.31 11.44 12.68
N GLN A 118 17.70 11.59 11.51
CA GLN A 118 18.35 11.61 10.19
C GLN A 118 18.21 12.96 9.48
N LEU A 119 17.77 14.01 10.18
CA LEU A 119 17.63 15.34 9.60
C LEU A 119 19.00 15.85 9.09
N PRO A 120 19.15 16.07 7.77
CA PRO A 120 20.42 16.53 7.21
C PRO A 120 20.71 17.96 7.65
N ARG A 121 21.97 18.39 7.52
CA ARG A 121 22.29 19.82 7.74
C ARG A 121 21.60 20.65 6.67
N ARG A 122 21.17 21.88 7.00
CA ARG A 122 20.50 22.77 6.02
C ARG A 122 21.36 23.04 4.77
N SER A 123 22.68 23.08 4.91
CA SER A 123 23.63 23.23 3.79
C SER A 123 23.71 22.01 2.88
N GLU A 124 23.26 20.85 3.36
CA GLU A 124 23.27 19.55 2.66
C GLU A 124 21.89 19.21 2.09
N LEU A 125 20.89 20.09 2.28
CA LEU A 125 19.60 19.99 1.62
C LEU A 125 19.85 20.09 0.11
N ARG A 126 20.01 18.92 -0.52
CA ARG A 126 20.19 18.84 -1.96
C ARG A 126 18.94 19.47 -2.61
N PRO A 127 19.11 20.28 -3.68
CA PRO A 127 17.99 20.52 -4.58
C PRO A 127 17.47 19.15 -5.06
N PRO A 128 16.21 19.03 -5.50
CA PRO A 128 15.65 17.80 -6.07
C PRO A 128 16.28 17.52 -7.45
N VAL A 129 17.59 17.34 -7.48
CA VAL A 129 18.30 16.72 -8.59
C VAL A 129 18.08 15.24 -8.39
N ARG A 130 17.54 14.58 -9.42
CA ARG A 130 17.25 13.15 -9.49
C ARG A 130 18.44 12.32 -8.98
N SER A 131 18.51 12.11 -7.67
CA SER A 131 19.26 11.01 -7.08
C SER A 131 18.64 9.73 -7.62
N GLY A 132 19.44 8.68 -7.77
CA GLY A 132 18.99 7.41 -8.38
C GLY A 132 17.70 6.86 -7.75
N GLU A 133 17.12 5.87 -8.41
CA GLU A 133 15.82 5.26 -8.04
C GLU A 133 15.74 4.73 -6.60
N ASP A 134 16.89 4.56 -5.95
CA ASP A 134 17.06 4.12 -4.57
C ASP A 134 17.13 5.23 -3.51
N ASP A 135 16.78 6.47 -3.84
CA ASP A 135 16.70 7.55 -2.84
C ASP A 135 15.56 7.29 -1.84
N GLU A 136 15.90 7.04 -0.57
CA GLU A 136 14.93 6.86 0.51
C GLU A 136 14.00 8.06 0.66
N ASP A 137 14.51 9.28 0.42
CA ASP A 137 13.71 10.50 0.53
C ASP A 137 12.69 10.59 -0.62
N GLU A 138 13.06 10.26 -1.85
CA GLU A 138 12.10 10.25 -2.97
C GLU A 138 11.09 9.11 -2.85
N ASN A 139 11.50 7.96 -2.31
CA ASN A 139 10.59 6.87 -1.98
C ASN A 139 9.56 7.29 -0.93
N PHE A 140 10.00 8.03 0.11
CA PHE A 140 9.11 8.64 1.09
C PHE A 140 8.14 9.62 0.44
N LEU A 141 8.64 10.54 -0.39
CA LEU A 141 7.82 11.57 -1.05
C LEU A 141 6.79 10.95 -1.99
N ALA A 142 7.15 9.90 -2.75
CA ALA A 142 6.21 9.19 -3.61
C ALA A 142 5.04 8.59 -2.81
N ILE A 143 5.34 7.88 -1.72
CA ILE A 143 4.32 7.35 -0.81
C ILE A 143 3.51 8.48 -0.18
N GLY A 144 4.17 9.57 0.22
CA GLY A 144 3.54 10.72 0.84
C GLY A 144 2.51 11.39 -0.06
N ARG A 145 2.84 11.62 -1.34
CA ARG A 145 1.93 12.19 -2.34
C ARG A 145 0.70 11.30 -2.54
N ALA A 146 0.90 9.98 -2.67
CA ALA A 146 -0.21 9.04 -2.80
C ALA A 146 -1.08 8.97 -1.54
N MET A 147 -0.49 9.09 -0.34
CA MET A 147 -1.26 9.11 0.91
C MET A 147 -2.06 10.42 1.08
N GLU A 148 -1.52 11.55 0.66
CA GLU A 148 -2.17 12.86 0.71
C GLU A 148 -3.47 12.89 -0.12
N GLU A 149 -3.49 12.22 -1.27
CA GLU A 149 -4.70 12.06 -2.09
C GLU A 149 -5.75 11.09 -1.48
N ILE A 150 -5.33 10.21 -0.56
CA ILE A 150 -6.22 9.24 0.11
C ILE A 150 -6.76 9.79 1.45
N VAL A 151 -6.00 10.67 2.12
CA VAL A 151 -6.22 11.10 3.50
C VAL A 151 -6.30 12.62 3.60
N ASP A 152 -7.51 13.12 3.85
CA ASP A 152 -7.74 14.57 3.95
C ASP A 152 -7.11 15.21 5.20
N ASP A 153 -7.11 14.50 6.34
CA ASP A 153 -6.59 15.04 7.59
C ASP A 153 -5.05 14.99 7.62
N PRO A 154 -4.36 16.13 7.79
CA PRO A 154 -2.89 16.19 7.67
C PRO A 154 -2.17 15.43 8.79
N VAL A 155 -2.76 15.37 9.99
CA VAL A 155 -2.17 14.65 11.13
C VAL A 155 -2.25 13.16 10.87
N ASP A 156 -3.44 12.64 10.54
CA ASP A 156 -3.64 11.25 10.16
C ASP A 156 -2.76 10.89 8.96
N CYS A 157 -2.67 11.75 7.94
CA CYS A 157 -1.83 11.54 6.76
C CYS A 157 -0.36 11.34 7.15
N TYR A 158 0.22 12.25 7.94
CA TYR A 158 1.60 12.12 8.42
C TYR A 158 1.82 10.81 9.19
N TRP A 159 0.95 10.51 10.16
CA TRP A 159 1.07 9.31 10.98
C TRP A 159 0.94 8.03 10.16
N LEU A 160 0.04 8.01 9.19
CA LEU A 160 -0.12 6.89 8.26
C LEU A 160 1.13 6.69 7.39
N ILE A 161 1.67 7.75 6.76
CA ILE A 161 2.91 7.67 5.97
C ILE A 161 4.05 7.11 6.84
N ARG A 162 4.26 7.71 8.01
CA ARG A 162 5.32 7.32 8.94
C ARG A 162 5.22 5.85 9.32
N CYS A 163 4.04 5.40 9.79
CA CYS A 163 3.87 4.03 10.25
C CYS A 163 3.88 3.03 9.10
N PHE A 164 3.35 3.39 7.92
CA PHE A 164 3.44 2.58 6.71
C PHE A 164 4.90 2.33 6.34
N ILE A 165 5.73 3.37 6.21
CA ILE A 165 7.15 3.24 5.87
C ILE A 165 7.91 2.46 6.94
N ASN A 166 7.63 2.70 8.23
CA ASN A 166 8.25 1.94 9.31
C ASN A 166 7.87 0.46 9.29
N GLN A 167 6.68 0.09 8.78
CA GLN A 167 6.30 -1.31 8.59
C GLN A 167 7.26 -2.03 7.62
N PHE A 168 7.73 -1.34 6.58
CA PHE A 168 8.72 -1.89 5.64
C PHE A 168 10.10 -2.06 6.27
N LYS A 169 10.48 -1.18 7.20
CA LYS A 169 11.75 -1.28 7.93
C LYS A 169 11.71 -2.35 9.03
N LEU A 170 10.61 -2.45 9.76
CA LEU A 170 10.50 -3.29 10.96
C LEU A 170 9.88 -4.67 10.70
N LYS A 171 8.75 -4.72 10.00
CA LYS A 171 7.98 -5.96 9.78
C LYS A 171 8.40 -6.70 8.53
N PHE A 172 8.70 -5.96 7.45
CA PHE A 172 9.01 -6.56 6.14
C PHE A 172 10.50 -6.51 5.78
N GLY A 173 11.38 -6.03 6.67
CA GLY A 173 12.80 -5.80 6.37
C GLY A 173 13.50 -6.99 5.70
N ASP A 174 13.28 -8.19 6.22
CA ASP A 174 13.87 -9.43 5.66
C ASP A 174 13.13 -9.94 4.41
N SER A 175 11.86 -9.55 4.22
CA SER A 175 11.03 -10.03 3.11
C SER A 175 11.22 -9.23 1.82
N ILE A 176 11.45 -7.90 1.92
CA ILE A 176 11.55 -7.01 0.75
C ILE A 176 12.65 -7.43 -0.24
N PRO A 177 13.87 -7.79 0.18
CA PRO A 177 14.93 -8.23 -0.74
C PRO A 177 14.56 -9.50 -1.53
N HIS A 178 13.57 -10.27 -1.07
CA HIS A 178 13.12 -11.51 -1.71
C HIS A 178 11.94 -11.34 -2.66
N LEU A 179 11.31 -10.15 -2.72
CA LEU A 179 10.17 -9.90 -3.60
C LEU A 179 10.50 -10.05 -5.10
N PRO A 180 11.64 -9.57 -5.62
CA PRO A 180 12.01 -9.80 -7.03
C PRO A 180 12.10 -11.29 -7.40
N LYS A 181 12.71 -12.10 -6.53
CA LYS A 181 12.77 -13.55 -6.73
C LYS A 181 11.39 -14.22 -6.65
N SER A 182 10.53 -13.72 -5.77
CA SER A 182 9.15 -14.20 -5.66
C SER A 182 8.34 -13.86 -6.92
N LEU A 183 8.58 -12.69 -7.52
CA LEU A 183 7.99 -12.30 -8.80
C LEU A 183 8.39 -13.26 -9.91
N GLU A 184 9.68 -13.58 -10.04
CA GLU A 184 10.13 -14.58 -11.01
C GLU A 184 9.44 -15.94 -10.79
N HIS A 185 9.33 -16.37 -9.54
CA HIS A 185 8.70 -17.64 -9.19
C HIS A 185 7.23 -17.69 -9.61
N PHE A 186 6.42 -16.70 -9.19
CA PHE A 186 4.99 -16.69 -9.51
C PHE A 186 4.73 -16.41 -11.00
N LEU A 187 5.55 -15.57 -11.65
CA LEU A 187 5.46 -15.37 -13.09
C LEU A 187 5.75 -16.66 -13.85
N SER A 188 6.71 -17.49 -13.39
CA SER A 188 6.99 -18.78 -14.04
C SER A 188 5.81 -19.76 -13.96
N GLN A 189 4.99 -19.66 -12.91
CA GLN A 189 3.83 -20.53 -12.71
C GLN A 189 2.64 -20.07 -13.54
N GLU A 190 2.44 -18.76 -13.71
CA GLU A 190 1.33 -18.22 -14.50
C GLU A 190 1.67 -18.14 -16.00
N ASP A 191 2.90 -17.76 -16.35
CA ASP A 191 3.34 -17.63 -17.74
C ASP A 191 4.87 -17.78 -17.91
N ALA A 192 5.32 -19.03 -18.02
CA ALA A 192 6.73 -19.35 -18.24
C ALA A 192 7.29 -18.78 -19.56
N ALA A 193 6.46 -18.58 -20.59
CA ALA A 193 6.91 -18.05 -21.88
C ALA A 193 7.23 -16.56 -21.78
N LEU A 194 6.40 -15.79 -21.07
CA LEU A 194 6.67 -14.37 -20.80
C LEU A 194 7.94 -14.20 -19.96
N LEU A 195 8.11 -15.01 -18.91
CA LEU A 195 9.35 -14.97 -18.11
C LEU A 195 10.59 -15.29 -18.95
N ALA A 196 10.52 -16.31 -19.80
CA ALA A 196 11.62 -16.67 -20.70
C ALA A 196 11.97 -15.50 -21.64
N HIS A 197 10.97 -14.84 -22.22
CA HIS A 197 11.18 -13.66 -23.07
C HIS A 197 11.85 -12.51 -22.32
N LEU A 198 11.40 -12.19 -21.10
CA LEU A 198 12.02 -11.14 -20.28
C LEU A 198 13.47 -11.48 -19.88
N LYS A 199 13.79 -12.77 -19.69
CA LYS A 199 15.16 -13.24 -19.44
C LYS A 199 16.03 -13.11 -20.68
N THR A 200 15.55 -13.57 -21.84
CA THR A 200 16.30 -13.56 -23.09
C THR A 200 16.53 -12.15 -23.63
N SER A 201 15.56 -11.24 -23.47
CA SER A 201 15.71 -9.82 -23.83
C SER A 201 16.58 -9.01 -22.86
N GLY A 202 16.86 -9.54 -21.66
CA GLY A 202 17.54 -8.80 -20.59
C GLY A 202 16.64 -7.84 -19.82
N ALA A 203 15.36 -7.69 -20.21
CA ALA A 203 14.41 -6.78 -19.58
C ALA A 203 14.08 -7.13 -18.12
N LEU A 204 14.26 -8.40 -17.71
CA LEU A 204 13.95 -8.84 -16.34
C LEU A 204 14.76 -8.11 -15.27
N HIS A 205 16.04 -7.81 -15.53
CA HIS A 205 16.89 -7.09 -14.58
C HIS A 205 16.60 -5.59 -14.55
N SER A 206 15.98 -5.09 -15.63
CA SER A 206 15.62 -3.70 -15.84
C SER A 206 14.16 -3.42 -15.46
N LEU A 207 13.46 -4.32 -14.77
CA LEU A 207 12.10 -4.03 -14.30
C LEU A 207 12.13 -2.96 -13.19
N PRO A 208 11.08 -2.12 -13.07
CA PRO A 208 11.03 -1.04 -12.08
C PRO A 208 10.74 -1.55 -10.65
N TYR A 209 11.64 -2.37 -10.11
CA TYR A 209 11.49 -3.00 -8.79
C TYR A 209 11.37 -1.98 -7.66
N CYS A 210 12.05 -0.84 -7.75
CA CYS A 210 11.94 0.21 -6.74
C CYS A 210 10.55 0.84 -6.74
N LEU A 211 9.97 1.10 -7.92
CA LEU A 211 8.59 1.58 -8.04
C LEU A 211 7.60 0.58 -7.43
N TRP A 212 7.77 -0.72 -7.68
CA TRP A 212 6.84 -1.74 -7.23
C TRP A 212 6.99 -2.09 -5.74
N PHE A 213 8.22 -2.21 -5.25
CA PHE A 213 8.51 -2.82 -3.93
C PHE A 213 9.05 -1.84 -2.88
N ARG A 214 9.56 -0.67 -3.28
CA ARG A 214 9.95 0.40 -2.35
C ARG A 214 8.87 1.48 -2.26
N ARG A 215 8.36 1.93 -3.42
CA ARG A 215 7.26 2.90 -3.50
C ARG A 215 5.88 2.25 -3.42
N CYS A 216 5.81 0.93 -3.41
CA CYS A 216 4.56 0.18 -3.29
C CYS A 216 3.53 0.60 -4.33
N PHE A 217 3.97 0.86 -5.57
CA PHE A 217 3.19 1.38 -6.70
C PHE A 217 2.69 2.83 -6.58
N ALA A 218 3.15 3.60 -5.59
CA ALA A 218 2.89 5.04 -5.54
C ALA A 218 3.48 5.74 -6.77
N GLY A 219 2.66 6.54 -7.45
CA GLY A 219 2.99 7.16 -8.73
C GLY A 219 2.92 6.23 -9.96
N CYS A 220 2.48 4.98 -9.78
CA CYS A 220 2.28 4.01 -10.86
C CYS A 220 0.79 3.68 -11.08
N LEU A 221 0.07 3.43 -9.99
CA LEU A 221 -1.37 3.16 -9.98
C LEU A 221 -2.14 4.38 -9.44
N PRO A 222 -3.38 4.64 -9.93
CA PRO A 222 -4.25 5.65 -9.34
C PRO A 222 -4.58 5.31 -7.89
N GLU A 223 -4.71 6.32 -7.05
CA GLU A 223 -4.92 6.19 -5.62
C GLU A 223 -6.23 5.45 -5.27
N SER A 224 -7.24 5.60 -6.14
CA SER A 224 -8.51 4.87 -6.07
C SER A 224 -8.34 3.35 -6.10
N SER A 225 -7.40 2.85 -6.92
CA SER A 225 -7.03 1.43 -7.02
C SER A 225 -5.96 1.06 -5.99
N LEU A 226 -4.97 1.94 -5.79
CA LEU A 226 -3.81 1.72 -4.93
C LEU A 226 -4.18 1.48 -3.46
N GLN A 227 -5.17 2.22 -2.93
CA GLN A 227 -5.64 2.03 -1.56
C GLN A 227 -6.10 0.58 -1.29
N ARG A 228 -6.62 -0.13 -2.30
CA ARG A 228 -7.03 -1.54 -2.15
C ARG A 228 -5.84 -2.49 -2.04
N VAL A 229 -4.71 -2.14 -2.65
CA VAL A 229 -3.43 -2.85 -2.47
C VAL A 229 -2.89 -2.54 -1.08
N TRP A 230 -2.93 -1.27 -0.66
CA TRP A 230 -2.45 -0.85 0.65
C TRP A 230 -3.29 -1.39 1.81
N ASP A 231 -4.59 -1.64 1.62
CA ASP A 231 -5.41 -2.41 2.57
C ASP A 231 -4.74 -3.76 2.92
N LYS A 232 -4.11 -4.43 1.94
CA LYS A 232 -3.44 -5.74 2.11
C LYS A 232 -2.04 -5.60 2.70
N VAL A 233 -1.31 -4.55 2.32
CA VAL A 233 0.01 -4.25 2.87
C VAL A 233 -0.09 -3.92 4.36
N ILE A 234 -0.99 -3.00 4.72
CA ILE A 234 -1.20 -2.53 6.09
C ILE A 234 -1.66 -3.66 7.00
N SER A 235 -2.55 -4.53 6.50
CA SER A 235 -2.96 -5.75 7.20
C SER A 235 -1.90 -6.85 7.22
N GLY A 236 -0.70 -6.60 6.70
CA GLY A 236 0.48 -7.39 7.01
C GLY A 236 1.03 -8.26 5.88
N SER A 237 0.60 -8.09 4.64
CA SER A 237 1.15 -8.84 3.50
C SER A 237 1.87 -7.91 2.52
N CYS A 238 3.21 -7.90 2.54
CA CYS A 238 3.99 -7.27 1.46
C CYS A 238 4.02 -8.11 0.17
N LYS A 239 3.66 -9.41 0.25
CA LYS A 239 3.63 -10.32 -0.91
C LYS A 239 2.59 -9.92 -1.95
N ILE A 240 1.51 -9.22 -1.56
CA ILE A 240 0.53 -8.68 -2.51
C ILE A 240 1.19 -7.85 -3.62
N LEU A 241 2.27 -7.12 -3.31
CA LEU A 241 3.00 -6.29 -4.27
C LEU A 241 3.55 -7.13 -5.42
N VAL A 242 3.98 -8.36 -5.12
CA VAL A 242 4.47 -9.31 -6.14
C VAL A 242 3.36 -9.69 -7.11
N PHE A 243 2.16 -9.97 -6.60
CA PHE A 243 1.03 -10.36 -7.43
C PHE A 243 0.47 -9.21 -8.25
N VAL A 244 0.54 -7.97 -7.74
CA VAL A 244 0.23 -6.78 -8.54
C VAL A 244 1.21 -6.63 -9.70
N ALA A 245 2.51 -6.79 -9.45
CA ALA A 245 3.51 -6.74 -10.51
C ALA A 245 3.36 -7.88 -11.52
N VAL A 246 3.09 -9.12 -11.07
CA VAL A 246 2.79 -10.26 -11.95
C VAL A 246 1.57 -9.96 -12.83
N GLU A 247 0.47 -9.48 -12.25
CA GLU A 247 -0.75 -9.20 -13.01
C GLU A 247 -0.57 -8.05 -14.00
N ILE A 248 0.24 -7.04 -13.68
CA ILE A 248 0.63 -5.99 -14.65
C ILE A 248 1.36 -6.63 -15.84
N LEU A 249 2.34 -7.50 -15.59
CA LEU A 249 3.08 -8.19 -16.66
C LEU A 249 2.16 -9.07 -17.52
N LEU A 250 1.24 -9.81 -16.89
CA LEU A 250 0.27 -10.64 -17.60
C LEU A 250 -0.71 -9.80 -18.43
N SER A 251 -1.23 -8.71 -17.87
CA SER A 251 -2.18 -7.82 -18.54
C SER A 251 -1.58 -7.15 -19.78
N TYR A 252 -0.27 -6.88 -19.77
CA TYR A 252 0.44 -6.28 -20.89
C TYR A 252 1.33 -7.27 -21.66
N LYS A 253 1.11 -8.58 -21.49
CA LYS A 253 1.90 -9.65 -22.14
C LYS A 253 2.10 -9.43 -23.63
N ILE A 254 1.03 -9.15 -24.38
CA ILE A 254 1.10 -9.01 -25.85
C ILE A 254 2.09 -7.91 -26.24
N MET A 255 2.05 -6.78 -25.55
CA MET A 255 2.96 -5.65 -25.79
C MET A 255 4.39 -6.00 -25.36
N LEU A 256 4.56 -6.63 -24.18
CA LEU A 256 5.88 -7.02 -23.67
C LEU A 256 6.58 -8.05 -24.57
N MET A 257 5.83 -9.03 -25.09
CA MET A 257 6.35 -10.04 -26.03
C MET A 257 6.76 -9.42 -27.38
N GLY A 258 6.16 -8.29 -27.76
CA GLY A 258 6.52 -7.55 -28.97
C GLY A 258 7.71 -6.60 -28.80
N THR A 259 8.16 -6.36 -27.56
CA THR A 259 9.25 -5.43 -27.24
C THR A 259 10.49 -6.23 -26.82
N SER A 260 11.60 -5.98 -27.52
CA SER A 260 12.89 -6.65 -27.23
C SER A 260 13.90 -5.75 -26.52
N ASP A 261 13.60 -4.45 -26.40
CA ASP A 261 14.47 -3.46 -25.77
C ASP A 261 14.17 -3.32 -24.26
N PRO A 262 15.14 -3.60 -23.37
CA PRO A 262 14.97 -3.46 -21.92
C PRO A 262 14.52 -2.07 -21.47
N ASP A 263 15.07 -1.02 -22.07
CA ASP A 263 14.76 0.37 -21.69
C ASP A 263 13.33 0.73 -22.11
N GLY A 264 12.91 0.29 -23.30
CA GLY A 264 11.51 0.39 -23.74
C GLY A 264 10.54 -0.30 -22.79
N VAL A 265 10.87 -1.51 -22.32
CA VAL A 265 10.05 -2.25 -21.33
C VAL A 265 9.98 -1.48 -20.01
N TYR A 266 11.11 -1.01 -19.47
CA TYR A 266 11.15 -0.22 -18.24
C TYR A 266 10.29 1.05 -18.37
N ASN A 267 10.48 1.82 -19.44
CA ASN A 267 9.78 3.09 -19.65
C ASN A 267 8.27 2.89 -19.76
N PHE A 268 7.83 1.82 -20.43
CA PHE A 268 6.41 1.48 -20.48
C PHE A 268 5.88 1.11 -19.09
N LEU A 269 6.56 0.24 -18.35
CA LEU A 269 6.10 -0.25 -17.05
C LEU A 269 6.13 0.83 -15.95
N SER A 270 6.98 1.85 -16.12
CA SER A 270 7.01 3.03 -15.26
C SER A 270 5.90 4.03 -15.59
N ASN A 271 5.25 3.93 -16.77
CA ASN A 271 4.20 4.83 -17.24
C ASN A 271 2.99 4.04 -17.77
N LEU A 272 2.37 3.24 -16.90
CA LEU A 272 1.28 2.36 -17.28
C LEU A 272 0.04 3.13 -17.78
N PRO A 273 -0.72 2.56 -18.73
CA PRO A 273 -2.07 3.03 -19.04
C PRO A 273 -2.99 2.91 -17.81
N GLN A 274 -3.78 3.95 -17.55
CA GLN A 274 -4.57 4.10 -16.31
C GLN A 274 -5.99 3.53 -16.42
N GLU A 275 -6.46 3.13 -17.61
CA GLU A 275 -7.85 2.74 -17.86
C GLU A 275 -8.25 1.39 -17.23
N ASN A 276 -7.28 0.49 -17.03
CA ASN A 276 -7.54 -0.91 -16.62
C ASN A 276 -7.01 -1.25 -15.21
N THR A 277 -6.56 -0.26 -14.45
CA THR A 277 -5.86 -0.48 -13.17
C THR A 277 -6.75 -1.15 -12.13
N ASP A 278 -8.05 -0.87 -12.12
CA ASP A 278 -8.98 -1.50 -11.19
C ASP A 278 -9.17 -3.00 -11.44
N ALA A 279 -9.20 -3.40 -12.71
CA ALA A 279 -9.28 -4.80 -13.11
C ALA A 279 -7.98 -5.53 -12.76
N ILE A 280 -6.82 -4.90 -13.01
CA ILE A 280 -5.50 -5.41 -12.64
C ILE A 280 -5.44 -5.66 -11.12
N VAL A 281 -5.78 -4.66 -10.29
CA VAL A 281 -5.72 -4.83 -8.82
C VAL A 281 -6.66 -5.93 -8.34
N THR A 282 -7.84 -6.07 -8.95
CA THR A 282 -8.79 -7.12 -8.57
C THR A 282 -8.24 -8.51 -8.89
N LYS A 283 -7.76 -8.73 -10.12
CA LYS A 283 -7.13 -9.99 -10.53
C LYS A 283 -5.86 -10.30 -9.73
N ALA A 284 -5.07 -9.29 -9.39
CA ALA A 284 -3.88 -9.45 -8.56
C ALA A 284 -4.22 -9.95 -7.15
N ILE A 285 -5.31 -9.44 -6.54
CA ILE A 285 -5.80 -9.92 -5.24
C ILE A 285 -6.28 -11.37 -5.36
N ASP A 286 -7.05 -11.70 -6.40
CA ASP A 286 -7.52 -13.07 -6.65
C ASP A 286 -6.35 -14.04 -6.84
N LEU A 287 -5.34 -13.62 -7.62
CA LEU A 287 -4.12 -14.38 -7.86
C LEU A 287 -3.31 -14.57 -6.57
N TRP A 288 -3.21 -13.53 -5.75
CA TRP A 288 -2.59 -13.63 -4.43
C TRP A 288 -3.31 -14.64 -3.54
N HIS A 289 -4.65 -14.61 -3.48
CA HIS A 289 -5.45 -15.58 -2.72
C HIS A 289 -5.31 -17.01 -3.26
N LYS A 290 -5.25 -17.20 -4.59
CA LYS A 290 -5.01 -18.50 -5.24
C LYS A 290 -3.70 -19.13 -4.75
N HIS A 291 -2.63 -18.36 -4.63
CA HIS A 291 -1.29 -18.86 -4.33
C HIS A 291 -0.93 -18.89 -2.84
N CYS A 292 -1.43 -17.93 -2.06
CA CYS A 292 -1.11 -17.82 -0.64
C CYS A 292 -2.21 -18.34 0.28
N GLY A 293 -3.39 -18.68 -0.28
CA GLY A 293 -4.59 -18.99 0.48
C GLY A 293 -5.29 -17.74 1.01
N THR A 294 -6.60 -17.81 1.17
CA THR A 294 -7.39 -16.79 1.88
C THR A 294 -7.39 -17.14 3.37
N PRO A 295 -6.96 -16.24 4.27
CA PRO A 295 -7.09 -16.50 5.70
C PRO A 295 -8.56 -16.69 6.06
N MET A 296 -8.86 -17.73 6.85
CA MET A 296 -10.23 -18.01 7.27
C MET A 296 -10.67 -16.96 8.29
N HIS A 297 -11.73 -16.21 7.96
CA HIS A 297 -12.39 -15.36 8.94
C HIS A 297 -13.23 -16.26 9.85
N SER A 298 -12.81 -16.42 11.11
CA SER A 298 -13.69 -16.98 12.15
C SER A 298 -14.82 -15.98 12.38
N VAL A 299 -16.05 -16.43 12.15
CA VAL A 299 -17.27 -15.68 12.49
C VAL A 299 -17.45 -15.73 14.00
#